data_AF-H3B6L5-F1
#
_entry.id   AF-H3B6L5-F1
#
_cell.length_a   1.000
_cell.length_b   1.000
_cell.length_c   1.000
_cell.angle_alpha   90.00
_cell.angle_beta   90.00
_cell.angle_gamma   90.00
#
_symmetry.space_group_name_H-M   'P 1'
#
loop_
_entity.id
_entity.type
_entity.pdbx_description
1 polymer ?
#
loop_
_entity_poly.entity_id
_entity_poly.type
_entity_poly.pdbx_seq_one_letter_code
_entity_poly.pdbx_strand_id
1 'polypeptide(L)'
;MPLQFLKPSISLCQGARMMFYAMTPNETAVRTLQEVPDYVQQATPFFIVMLVLEFFIGWVQKGWPPVRVNDGITSLSAGVLSRLPHVLIRSIELSAYVYVWNNFRVFELPWNSPWTWWLTFLGVDFGYYWLHRMAH
;
A
#
# COMPACT_ATOMS: atom_id res chain seq x y z
N MET A 1 -17.50 14.60 19.41
CA MET A 1 -16.82 13.84 18.34
C MET A 1 -16.75 14.74 17.10
N PRO A 2 -15.72 15.58 16.93
CA PRO A 2 -15.71 16.56 15.85
C PRO A 2 -15.03 16.01 14.59
N LEU A 3 -15.77 16.05 13.48
CA LEU A 3 -15.37 16.12 12.06
C LEU A 3 -13.90 15.80 11.70
N GLN A 4 -13.55 14.53 11.52
CA GLN A 4 -12.32 14.11 10.82
C GLN A 4 -12.58 13.59 9.38
N PHE A 5 -13.81 13.67 8.87
CA PHE A 5 -14.25 13.00 7.64
C PHE A 5 -14.11 13.81 6.34
N LEU A 6 -13.44 14.96 6.34
CA LEU A 6 -13.18 15.72 5.11
C LEU A 6 -11.67 15.80 4.84
N LYS A 7 -11.04 14.64 4.63
CA LYS A 7 -9.85 14.60 3.76
C LYS A 7 -10.34 14.86 2.33
N PRO A 8 -9.62 15.67 1.53
CA PRO A 8 -9.99 15.87 0.14
C PRO A 8 -10.05 14.50 -0.55
N SER A 9 -11.18 14.20 -1.16
CA SER A 9 -11.33 13.02 -1.99
C SER A 9 -10.29 13.10 -3.12
N ILE A 10 -9.53 12.02 -3.29
CA ILE A 10 -8.60 11.91 -4.40
C ILE A 10 -9.34 12.13 -5.71
N SER A 11 -8.78 12.92 -6.62
CA SER A 11 -9.39 13.10 -7.94
C SER A 11 -9.43 11.76 -8.68
N LEU A 12 -10.40 11.55 -9.57
CA LEU A 12 -10.49 10.33 -10.38
C LEU A 12 -9.18 10.07 -11.15
N CYS A 13 -8.58 11.12 -11.70
CA CYS A 13 -7.30 11.06 -12.42
C CYS A 13 -6.16 10.60 -11.49
N GLN A 14 -6.08 11.15 -10.29
CA GLN A 14 -5.08 10.74 -9.30
C GLN A 14 -5.29 9.30 -8.84
N GLY A 15 -6.54 8.87 -8.62
CA GLY A 15 -6.87 7.49 -8.29
C GLY A 15 -6.49 6.51 -9.40
N ALA A 16 -6.76 6.86 -10.66
CA ALA A 16 -6.33 6.07 -11.81
C ALA A 16 -4.79 5.97 -11.88
N ARG A 17 -4.08 7.08 -11.69
CA ARG A 17 -2.61 7.10 -11.64
C ARG A 17 -2.06 6.22 -10.51
N MET A 18 -2.69 6.23 -9.34
CA MET A 18 -2.30 5.36 -8.22
C MET A 18 -2.40 3.87 -8.56
N MET A 19 -3.44 3.43 -9.30
CA MET A 19 -3.57 2.03 -9.71
C MET A 19 -2.41 1.54 -10.60
N PHE A 20 -1.84 2.44 -11.40
CA PHE A 20 -0.78 2.12 -12.35
C PHE A 20 0.60 2.60 -11.90
N TYR A 21 0.79 2.85 -10.59
CA TYR A 21 2.06 3.32 -10.02
C TYR A 21 2.58 4.62 -10.67
N ALA A 22 1.71 5.40 -11.30
CA ALA A 22 2.03 6.63 -12.01
C ALA A 22 1.99 7.86 -11.07
N MET A 23 2.51 7.70 -9.86
CA MET A 23 2.58 8.74 -8.84
C MET A 23 4.02 9.14 -8.61
N THR A 24 4.26 10.44 -8.48
CA THR A 24 5.59 10.94 -8.11
C THR A 24 5.78 10.80 -6.59
N PRO A 25 7.01 10.61 -6.10
CA PRO A 25 7.28 10.54 -4.66
C PRO A 25 6.77 11.76 -3.89
N ASN A 26 6.79 12.95 -4.52
CA ASN A 26 6.30 14.20 -3.91
C ASN A 26 4.78 14.20 -3.66
N GLU A 27 4.01 13.37 -4.38
CA GLU A 27 2.55 13.25 -4.19
C GLU A 27 2.19 12.20 -3.13
N THR A 28 3.12 11.32 -2.75
CA THR A 28 2.87 10.20 -1.83
C THR A 28 3.68 10.27 -0.54
N ALA A 29 4.71 11.13 -0.49
CA ALA A 29 5.52 11.34 0.70
C ALA A 29 4.78 12.28 1.68
N VAL A 30 4.31 11.70 2.77
CA VAL A 30 3.64 12.43 3.86
C VAL A 30 4.55 12.49 5.08
N ARG A 31 4.53 13.62 5.79
CA ARG A 31 5.42 13.84 6.93
C ARG A 31 4.83 13.30 8.23
N THR A 32 3.51 13.38 8.38
CA THR A 32 2.81 13.04 9.62
C THR A 32 1.80 11.93 9.41
N LEU A 33 1.49 11.18 10.48
CA LEU A 33 0.52 10.09 10.43
C LEU A 33 -0.89 10.58 10.08
N GLN A 34 -1.23 11.80 10.47
CA GLN A 34 -2.53 12.41 10.21
C GLN A 34 -2.72 12.70 8.70
N GLU A 35 -1.63 12.95 7.97
CA GLU A 35 -1.65 13.15 6.53
C GLU A 35 -1.84 11.84 5.74
N VAL A 36 -1.42 10.69 6.30
CA VAL A 36 -1.52 9.37 5.64
C VAL A 36 -2.97 9.07 5.21
N PRO A 37 -3.24 8.98 3.90
CA PRO A 37 -4.57 8.66 3.40
C PRO A 37 -5.03 7.25 3.80
N ASP A 38 -6.34 7.05 3.92
CA ASP A 38 -6.90 5.70 4.00
C ASP A 38 -6.88 5.06 2.60
N TYR A 39 -5.76 4.42 2.27
CA TYR A 39 -5.54 3.81 0.97
C TYR A 39 -6.53 2.69 0.67
N VAL A 40 -7.02 1.96 1.68
CA VAL A 40 -8.00 0.87 1.48
C VAL A 40 -9.33 1.46 1.07
N GLN A 41 -9.80 2.48 1.80
CA GLN A 41 -11.04 3.17 1.46
C GLN A 41 -10.97 3.82 0.08
N GLN A 42 -9.83 4.41 -0.27
CA GLN A 42 -9.61 5.03 -1.59
C GLN A 42 -9.53 4.03 -2.74
N ALA A 43 -8.94 2.86 -2.54
CA ALA A 43 -8.81 1.83 -3.58
C ALA A 43 -10.09 1.01 -3.79
N THR A 44 -10.94 0.90 -2.76
CA THR A 44 -12.15 0.05 -2.80
C THR A 44 -13.08 0.35 -3.98
N PRO A 45 -13.43 1.62 -4.30
CA PRO A 45 -14.28 1.92 -5.46
C PRO A 45 -13.68 1.45 -6.78
N PHE A 46 -12.37 1.63 -6.97
CA PHE A 46 -11.67 1.19 -8.18
C PHE A 46 -11.67 -0.33 -8.31
N PHE A 47 -11.46 -1.04 -7.19
CA PHE A 47 -11.55 -2.50 -7.17
C PHE A 47 -12.94 -3.00 -7.60
N ILE A 48 -14.01 -2.38 -7.09
CA ILE A 48 -15.39 -2.74 -7.48
C ILE A 48 -15.64 -2.46 -8.95
N VAL A 49 -15.19 -1.31 -9.47
CA VAL A 49 -15.30 -0.98 -10.90
C VAL A 49 -14.58 -2.01 -11.77
N MET A 50 -13.36 -2.42 -11.38
CA MET A 50 -12.59 -3.44 -12.10
C MET A 50 -13.28 -4.81 -12.07
N LEU A 51 -13.89 -5.20 -10.95
CA LEU A 51 -14.66 -6.44 -10.82
C LEU A 51 -15.89 -6.44 -11.74
N VAL A 52 -16.64 -5.33 -11.77
CA VAL A 52 -17.78 -5.18 -12.68
C VAL A 52 -17.33 -5.18 -14.14
N LEU A 53 -16.20 -4.54 -14.45
CA LEU A 53 -15.62 -4.53 -15.79
C LEU A 53 -15.20 -5.93 -16.24
N GLU A 54 -14.54 -6.69 -15.37
CA GLU A 54 -14.17 -8.09 -15.62
C GLU A 54 -15.41 -8.93 -15.94
N PHE A 55 -16.47 -8.80 -15.13
CA PHE A 55 -17.74 -9.49 -15.35
C PHE A 55 -18.37 -9.12 -16.70
N PHE A 56 -18.40 -7.82 -17.03
CA PHE A 56 -18.96 -7.32 -18.29
C PHE A 56 -18.17 -7.84 -19.50
N ILE A 57 -16.83 -7.77 -19.45
CA ILE A 57 -15.96 -8.30 -20.51
C ILE A 57 -16.18 -9.81 -20.67
N GLY A 58 -16.25 -10.56 -19.56
CA GLY A 58 -16.54 -11.99 -19.58
C GLY A 58 -17.88 -12.31 -20.24
N TRP A 59 -18.90 -11.48 -19.99
CA TRP A 59 -20.22 -11.61 -20.62
C TRP A 59 -20.21 -11.34 -22.11
N VAL A 60 -19.54 -10.27 -22.54
CA VAL A 60 -19.42 -9.94 -23.96
C VAL A 60 -18.64 -11.02 -24.72
N GLN A 61 -17.59 -11.60 -24.12
CA GLN A 61 -16.73 -12.59 -24.78
C GLN A 61 -17.31 -14.00 -24.81
N LYS A 62 -17.95 -14.45 -23.73
CA LYS A 62 -18.37 -15.86 -23.55
C LYS A 62 -19.88 -16.06 -23.48
N GLY A 63 -20.66 -14.98 -23.47
CA GLY A 63 -22.11 -15.04 -23.27
C GLY A 63 -22.48 -15.36 -21.82
N TRP A 64 -23.72 -15.78 -21.59
CA TRP A 64 -24.22 -16.12 -20.26
C TRP A 64 -24.10 -17.62 -19.96
N PRO A 65 -23.64 -18.03 -18.77
CA PRO A 65 -23.17 -17.19 -17.67
C PRO A 65 -21.70 -16.76 -17.85
N PRO A 66 -21.37 -15.48 -17.58
CA PRO A 66 -20.04 -14.92 -17.85
C PRO A 66 -18.93 -15.44 -16.95
N VAL A 67 -19.27 -15.87 -15.73
CA VAL A 67 -18.33 -16.29 -14.69
C VAL A 67 -18.92 -17.47 -13.91
N ARG A 68 -18.09 -18.45 -13.56
CA ARG A 68 -18.48 -19.55 -12.67
C ARG A 68 -18.38 -19.05 -11.23
N VAL A 69 -19.47 -19.12 -10.48
CA VAL A 69 -19.53 -18.64 -9.08
C VAL A 69 -18.43 -19.29 -8.22
N ASN A 70 -18.13 -20.57 -8.44
CA ASN A 70 -17.06 -21.27 -7.75
C ASN A 70 -15.70 -20.60 -7.95
N ASP A 71 -15.37 -20.19 -9.19
CA ASP A 71 -14.10 -19.53 -9.51
C ASP A 71 -14.01 -18.16 -8.82
N GLY A 72 -15.13 -17.45 -8.72
CA GLY A 72 -15.22 -16.18 -7.97
C GLY A 72 -14.99 -16.36 -6.46
N ILE A 73 -15.64 -17.36 -5.84
CA ILE A 73 -15.45 -17.68 -4.42
C ILE A 73 -14.01 -18.10 -4.15
N THR A 74 -13.45 -18.99 -4.98
CA THR A 74 -12.06 -19.43 -4.84
C THR A 74 -11.08 -18.27 -4.99
N SER A 75 -11.30 -17.38 -5.96
CA SER A 75 -10.43 -16.22 -6.19
C SER A 75 -10.48 -15.22 -5.03
N LEU A 76 -11.68 -14.92 -4.52
CA LEU A 76 -11.83 -14.06 -3.34
C LEU A 76 -11.19 -14.68 -2.10
N SER A 77 -11.39 -15.97 -1.88
CA SER A 77 -10.82 -16.70 -0.75
C SER A 77 -9.30 -16.72 -0.80
N ALA A 78 -8.72 -16.99 -1.98
CA ALA A 78 -7.28 -16.91 -2.20
C ALA A 78 -6.75 -15.49 -1.96
N GLY A 79 -7.49 -14.47 -2.42
CA GLY A 79 -7.18 -13.06 -2.17
C GLY A 79 -7.10 -12.75 -0.68
N VAL A 80 -8.14 -13.08 0.10
CA VAL A 80 -8.16 -12.87 1.55
C VAL A 80 -7.04 -13.65 2.25
N LEU A 81 -6.88 -14.92 1.92
CA LEU A 81 -5.87 -15.78 2.52
C LEU A 81 -4.45 -15.27 2.26
N SER A 82 -4.17 -14.75 1.05
CA SER A 82 -2.87 -14.17 0.70
C SER A 82 -2.50 -12.94 1.54
N ARG A 83 -3.48 -12.25 2.13
CA ARG A 83 -3.24 -11.06 2.98
C ARG A 83 -2.91 -11.40 4.43
N LEU A 84 -3.37 -12.53 4.95
CA LEU A 84 -3.17 -12.88 6.36
C LEU A 84 -1.69 -12.91 6.80
N PRO A 85 -0.76 -13.58 6.07
CA PRO A 85 0.64 -13.59 6.45
C PRO A 85 1.25 -12.18 6.39
N HIS A 86 0.86 -11.39 5.38
CA HIS A 86 1.33 -10.01 5.24
C HIS A 86 0.92 -9.15 6.43
N VAL A 87 -0.35 -9.22 6.87
CA VAL A 87 -0.82 -8.45 8.03
C VAL A 87 -0.02 -8.83 9.28
N LEU A 88 0.16 -10.12 9.54
CA LEU A 88 0.90 -10.58 10.72
C LEU A 88 2.37 -10.15 10.69
N ILE A 89 3.08 -10.46 9.62
CA ILE A 89 4.52 -10.17 9.50
C ILE A 89 4.76 -8.66 9.52
N ARG A 90 3.99 -7.87 8.75
CA ARG A 90 4.12 -6.41 8.73
C ARG A 90 3.76 -5.77 10.07
N SER A 91 2.79 -6.33 10.81
CA SER A 91 2.46 -5.83 12.16
C SER A 91 3.61 -6.06 13.13
N ILE A 92 4.24 -7.24 13.10
CA ILE A 92 5.41 -7.55 13.93
C ILE A 92 6.58 -6.63 13.56
N GLU A 93 6.88 -6.50 12.27
CA GLU A 93 7.94 -5.64 11.75
C GLU A 93 7.75 -4.18 12.17
N LEU A 94 6.55 -3.62 11.97
CA LEU A 94 6.24 -2.24 12.34
C LEU A 94 6.30 -2.04 13.85
N SER A 95 5.78 -2.98 14.64
CA SER A 95 5.82 -2.90 16.10
C SER A 95 7.24 -2.95 16.63
N ALA A 96 8.08 -3.83 16.08
CA ALA A 96 9.50 -3.92 16.41
C ALA A 96 10.24 -2.63 16.03
N TYR A 97 9.96 -2.08 14.84
CA TYR A 97 10.51 -0.80 14.41
C TYR A 97 10.15 0.33 15.39
N VAL A 98 8.87 0.46 15.75
CA VAL A 98 8.39 1.49 16.71
C VAL A 98 9.04 1.30 18.08
N TYR A 99 9.16 0.07 18.55
CA TYR A 99 9.83 -0.23 19.82
C TYR A 99 11.30 0.20 19.80
N VAL A 100 12.05 -0.18 18.76
CA VAL A 100 13.46 0.19 18.61
C VAL A 100 13.61 1.70 18.49
N TRP A 101 12.78 2.35 17.68
CA TRP A 101 12.77 3.80 17.53
C TRP A 101 12.54 4.52 18.86
N ASN A 102 11.55 4.11 19.66
CA ASN A 102 11.22 4.79 20.91
C ASN A 102 12.26 4.59 22.02
N ASN A 103 13.01 3.48 22.01
CA ASN A 103 13.93 3.12 23.10
C ASN A 103 15.42 3.32 22.76
N PHE A 104 15.80 3.20 21.48
CA PHE A 104 17.21 3.13 21.06
C PHE A 104 17.60 4.15 19.99
N ARG A 105 16.71 5.07 19.60
CA ARG A 105 17.10 6.14 18.67
C ARG A 105 18.19 7.03 19.30
N VAL A 106 19.23 7.30 18.54
CA VAL A 106 20.34 8.17 18.98
C VAL A 106 20.11 9.61 18.53
N PHE A 107 19.65 9.80 17.30
CA PHE A 107 19.39 11.12 16.71
C PHE A 107 18.10 11.08 15.88
N GLU A 108 17.42 12.22 15.77
CA GLU A 108 16.32 12.40 14.83
C GLU A 108 16.82 13.11 13.58
N LEU A 109 16.56 12.50 12.41
CA LEU A 109 16.95 13.07 11.13
C LEU A 109 15.86 14.05 10.63
N PRO A 110 16.20 15.32 10.32
CA PRO A 110 15.20 16.30 9.90
C PRO A 110 14.64 16.02 8.50
N TRP A 111 13.32 15.87 8.40
CA TRP A 111 12.59 15.61 7.14
C TRP A 111 12.95 16.57 5.98
N ASN A 112 13.15 17.85 6.29
CA ASN A 112 13.41 18.90 5.30
C ASN A 112 14.89 18.99 4.86
N SER A 113 15.76 18.11 5.36
CA SER A 113 17.18 18.13 5.01
C SER A 113 17.48 17.15 3.88
N PRO A 114 18.06 17.60 2.74
CA PRO A 114 18.48 16.70 1.67
C PRO A 114 19.46 15.62 2.14
N TRP A 115 20.30 15.94 3.14
CA TRP A 115 21.26 14.99 3.70
C TRP A 115 20.59 13.81 4.40
N THR A 116 19.43 14.00 5.03
CA THR A 116 18.65 12.91 5.61
C THR A 116 18.33 11.87 4.56
N TRP A 117 17.84 12.30 3.39
CA TRP A 117 17.47 11.43 2.28
C TRP A 117 18.67 10.69 1.69
N TRP A 118 19.80 11.38 1.48
CA TRP A 118 21.02 10.75 0.99
C TRP A 118 21.60 9.71 1.96
N LEU A 119 21.61 10.03 3.25
CA LEU A 119 22.09 9.11 4.28
C LEU A 119 21.17 7.90 4.39
N THR A 120 19.85 8.09 4.39
CA THR A 120 18.90 6.97 4.44
C THR A 120 18.96 6.11 3.20
N PHE A 121 19.12 6.71 2.01
CA PHE A 121 19.31 5.97 0.77
C PHE A 121 20.54 5.06 0.89
N LEU A 122 21.72 5.62 1.12
CA LEU A 122 22.95 4.82 1.22
C LEU A 122 22.91 3.79 2.35
N GLY A 123 22.42 4.17 3.54
CA GLY A 123 22.41 3.32 4.72
C GLY A 123 21.43 2.15 4.61
N VAL A 124 20.22 2.39 4.12
CA VAL A 124 19.19 1.35 3.94
C VAL A 124 19.62 0.40 2.84
N ASP A 125 20.09 0.90 1.69
CA ASP A 125 20.56 0.07 0.58
C ASP A 125 21.78 -0.78 0.99
N PHE A 126 22.73 -0.21 1.74
CA PHE A 126 23.87 -0.95 2.26
C PHE A 126 23.45 -2.07 3.22
N GLY A 127 22.58 -1.77 4.18
CA GLY A 127 22.06 -2.75 5.14
C GLY A 127 21.28 -3.86 4.45
N TYR A 128 20.42 -3.50 3.49
CA TYR A 128 19.68 -4.45 2.68
C TYR A 128 20.61 -5.37 1.88
N TYR A 129 21.62 -4.81 1.22
CA TYR A 129 22.60 -5.59 0.45
C TYR A 129 23.34 -6.61 1.33
N TRP A 130 23.81 -6.19 2.52
CA TRP A 130 24.50 -7.08 3.45
C TRP A 130 23.60 -8.20 3.97
N LEU A 131 22.38 -7.87 4.37
CA LEU A 131 21.41 -8.88 4.80
C LEU A 131 21.09 -9.86 3.66
N HIS A 132 20.88 -9.35 2.44
CA HIS A 132 20.65 -10.18 1.26
C HIS A 132 21.85 -11.10 0.99
N ARG A 133 23.08 -10.59 1.10
CA ARG A 133 24.31 -11.37 0.89
C ARG A 133 24.52 -12.44 1.94
N MET A 134 24.18 -12.18 3.20
CA MET A 134 24.27 -13.15 4.29
C MET A 134 23.17 -14.21 4.26
N ALA A 135 22.05 -13.92 3.61
CA ALA A 135 20.92 -14.83 3.46
C ALA A 135 21.06 -15.82 2.29
N HIS A 136 21.97 -15.56 1.34
CA HIS A 136 22.42 -16.52 0.32
C HIS A 136 23.55 -17.40 0.88
#